data_AF-A0AAW0XQC8-F1
#
_entry.id   AF-A0AAW0XQC8-F1
#
_cell.length_a   1.000
_cell.length_b   1.000
_cell.length_c   1.000
_cell.angle_alpha   90.00
_cell.angle_beta   90.00
_cell.angle_gamma   90.00
#
_symmetry.space_group_name_H-M   'P 1'
#
loop_
_entity.id
_entity.type
_entity.pdbx_description
1 polymer ?
#
loop_
_entity_poly.entity_id
_entity_poly.type
_entity_poly.pdbx_seq_one_letter_code
_entity_poly.pdbx_strand_id
1 'polypeptide(L)'
;IYWVQHIMMLVTPYYLLRLGGVYTVESPRDMTWTIMSLGILLIYHFLPLQIIGMASQVNLNNMLCPAISDPFYGPNYRIAAMFHQSLCVPLVSKTFCVVANFFITKFPPTKVKDNLETDVTMSAYDQRIMSQEASSKQDDSSNNQ
;
A
#
# COMPACT_ATOMS: atom_id res chain seq x y z
N ILE A 1 -9.47 18.79 9.91
CA ILE A 1 -9.56 18.06 8.62
C ILE A 1 -8.23 17.40 8.26
N TYR A 2 -7.12 18.13 8.13
CA TYR A 2 -5.79 17.58 7.79
C TYR A 2 -5.40 16.33 8.61
N TRP A 3 -5.46 16.40 9.95
CA TRP A 3 -5.11 15.29 10.84
C TRP A 3 -6.00 14.05 10.66
N VAL A 4 -7.29 14.26 10.44
CA VAL A 4 -8.26 13.17 10.23
C VAL A 4 -7.96 12.47 8.91
N GLN A 5 -7.68 13.23 7.84
CA GLN A 5 -7.31 12.66 6.54
C GLN A 5 -6.05 11.79 6.66
N HIS A 6 -5.03 12.27 7.37
CA HIS A 6 -3.78 11.52 7.54
C HIS A 6 -3.97 10.24 8.36
N ILE A 7 -4.83 10.24 9.38
CA ILE A 7 -5.18 9.04 10.14
C ILE A 7 -5.97 8.05 9.27
N MET A 8 -6.91 8.55 8.47
CA MET A 8 -7.74 7.70 7.60
C MET A 8 -6.92 6.96 6.53
N MET A 9 -5.79 7.54 6.09
CA MET A 9 -4.84 6.88 5.19
C MET A 9 -4.19 5.63 5.81
N LEU A 10 -4.12 5.53 7.14
CA LEU A 10 -3.60 4.35 7.85
C LEU A 10 -4.71 3.37 8.24
N VAL A 11 -5.87 3.90 8.66
CA VAL A 11 -7.00 3.07 9.11
C VAL A 11 -7.61 2.27 7.96
N THR A 12 -7.76 2.88 6.78
CA THR A 12 -8.37 2.23 5.60
C THR A 12 -7.61 0.98 5.16
N PRO A 13 -6.29 1.04 4.86
CA PRO A 13 -5.55 -0.15 4.47
C PRO A 13 -5.50 -1.20 5.59
N TYR A 14 -5.43 -0.78 6.86
CA TYR A 14 -5.48 -1.73 7.99
C TYR A 14 -6.81 -2.49 8.04
N TYR A 15 -7.93 -1.80 7.84
CA TYR A 15 -9.25 -2.41 7.79
C TYR A 15 -9.41 -3.39 6.61
N LEU A 16 -8.92 -3.02 5.42
CA LEU A 16 -8.92 -3.89 4.24
C LEU A 16 -8.10 -5.17 4.47
N LEU A 17 -6.93 -5.06 5.10
CA LEU A 17 -6.09 -6.20 5.47
C LEU A 17 -6.79 -7.13 6.47
N ARG A 18 -7.56 -6.55 7.40
CA ARG A 18 -8.34 -7.30 8.40
C ARG A 18 -9.51 -8.06 7.76
N LEU A 19 -10.23 -7.44 6.82
CA LEU A 19 -11.32 -8.08 6.05
C LEU A 19 -10.80 -9.29 5.24
N GLY A 20 -9.60 -9.17 4.68
CA GLY A 20 -8.98 -10.23 3.90
C GLY A 20 -9.53 -10.41 2.49
N GLY A 21 -9.22 -11.57 1.88
CA GLY A 21 -9.45 -11.82 0.46
C GLY A 21 -8.25 -11.39 -0.39
N VAL A 22 -8.49 -10.54 -1.39
CA VAL A 22 -7.48 -10.10 -2.37
C VAL A 22 -6.43 -9.16 -1.77
N TYR A 23 -6.70 -8.58 -0.60
CA TYR A 23 -5.78 -7.67 0.09
C TYR A 23 -4.72 -8.46 0.87
N THR A 24 -3.50 -8.46 0.32
CA THR A 24 -2.31 -9.09 0.89
C THR A 24 -1.24 -8.03 1.15
N VAL A 25 -0.30 -8.33 2.06
CA VAL A 25 0.89 -7.49 2.25
C VAL A 25 2.08 -8.11 1.53
N GLU A 26 2.89 -7.26 0.90
CA GLU A 26 4.20 -7.66 0.40
C GLU A 26 5.07 -8.16 1.56
N SER A 27 5.91 -9.16 1.27
CA SER A 27 6.87 -9.65 2.25
C SER A 27 7.73 -8.51 2.79
N PRO A 28 8.08 -8.48 4.09
CA PRO A 28 8.91 -7.42 4.65
C PRO A 28 10.30 -7.31 4.00
N ARG A 29 10.76 -8.36 3.29
CA ARG A 29 12.05 -8.39 2.59
C ARG A 29 11.99 -7.93 1.13
N ASP A 30 10.84 -8.01 0.49
CA ASP A 30 10.67 -7.55 -0.89
C ASP A 30 10.36 -6.07 -0.91
N MET A 31 10.99 -5.29 -1.77
CA MET A 31 10.82 -3.83 -1.84
C MET A 31 10.14 -3.37 -3.13
N THR A 32 9.71 -4.31 -3.96
CA THR A 32 9.24 -4.04 -5.32
C THR A 32 8.02 -3.12 -5.31
N TRP A 33 7.01 -3.42 -4.49
CA TRP A 33 5.78 -2.61 -4.42
C TRP A 33 6.05 -1.23 -3.83
N THR A 34 6.98 -1.16 -2.87
CA THR A 34 7.40 0.09 -2.24
C THR A 34 8.11 1.00 -3.24
N ILE A 35 9.04 0.46 -4.04
CA ILE A 35 9.79 1.21 -5.07
C ILE A 35 8.86 1.64 -6.20
N MET A 36 7.95 0.76 -6.65
CA MET A 36 6.94 1.09 -7.66
C MET A 36 6.04 2.24 -7.19
N SER A 37 5.57 2.18 -5.95
CA SER A 37 4.73 3.24 -5.36
C SER A 37 5.48 4.56 -5.23
N LEU A 38 6.76 4.52 -4.85
CA LEU A 38 7.62 5.70 -4.81
C LEU A 38 7.79 6.32 -6.20
N GLY A 39 7.98 5.50 -7.24
CA GLY A 39 8.06 5.96 -8.63
C GLY A 39 6.78 6.67 -9.10
N ILE A 40 5.62 6.08 -8.81
CA ILE A 40 4.31 6.69 -9.11
C ILE A 40 4.12 8.00 -8.35
N LEU A 41 4.51 8.06 -7.07
CA LEU A 41 4.42 9.26 -6.24
C LEU A 41 5.27 10.40 -6.81
N LEU A 42 6.49 10.09 -7.27
CA LEU A 42 7.37 11.04 -7.93
C LEU A 42 6.75 11.55 -9.23
N ILE A 43 6.25 10.66 -10.10
CA ILE A 43 5.58 11.06 -11.34
C ILE A 43 4.39 11.98 -11.03
N TYR A 44 3.57 11.63 -10.04
CA TYR A 44 2.41 12.43 -9.62
C TYR A 44 2.80 13.83 -9.12
N HIS A 45 3.87 13.95 -8.35
CA HIS A 45 4.32 15.26 -7.83
C HIS A 45 4.97 16.13 -8.92
N PHE A 46 5.78 15.52 -9.80
CA PHE A 46 6.60 16.25 -10.76
C PHE A 46 5.95 16.47 -12.13
N LEU A 47 4.88 15.73 -12.48
CA LEU A 47 4.13 15.97 -13.72
C LEU A 47 2.82 16.72 -13.44
N PRO A 48 1.71 16.07 -13.03
CA PRO A 48 0.42 16.74 -12.97
C PRO A 48 0.42 17.88 -11.95
N LEU A 49 0.93 17.64 -10.73
CA LEU A 49 0.94 18.67 -9.69
C LEU A 49 1.86 19.83 -10.00
N GLN A 50 3.05 19.56 -10.54
CA GLN A 50 4.01 20.60 -10.91
C GLN A 50 3.49 21.44 -12.08
N ILE A 51 2.90 20.82 -13.12
CA ILE A 51 2.32 21.54 -14.25
C ILE A 51 1.17 22.44 -13.80
N ILE A 52 0.24 21.90 -13.01
CA ILE A 52 -0.90 22.67 -12.49
C ILE A 52 -0.41 23.77 -11.55
N GLY A 53 0.55 23.49 -10.66
CA GLY A 53 1.12 24.47 -9.75
C GLY A 53 1.80 25.64 -10.46
N MET A 54 2.49 25.38 -11.58
CA MET A 54 3.04 26.45 -12.43
C MET A 54 1.94 27.24 -13.14
N ALA A 55 0.90 26.59 -13.66
CA ALA A 55 -0.19 27.26 -14.34
C ALA A 55 -1.05 28.12 -13.39
N SER A 56 -1.30 27.64 -12.18
CA SER A 56 -2.17 28.26 -11.18
C SER A 56 -1.42 29.10 -10.13
N GLN A 57 -0.08 29.10 -10.17
CA GLN A 57 0.80 29.80 -9.21
C GLN A 57 0.57 29.40 -7.74
N VAL A 58 0.05 28.20 -7.49
CA VAL A 58 -0.12 27.66 -6.13
C VAL A 58 0.86 26.52 -5.86
N ASN A 59 1.41 26.49 -4.64
CA ASN A 59 2.39 25.50 -4.17
C ASN A 59 1.71 24.17 -3.80
N LEU A 60 0.98 23.56 -4.73
CA LEU A 60 0.21 22.33 -4.50
C LEU A 60 1.06 21.13 -4.07
N ASN A 61 2.29 21.03 -4.59
CA ASN A 61 3.21 19.94 -4.28
C ASN A 61 4.12 20.23 -3.08
N ASN A 62 3.99 21.40 -2.45
CA ASN A 62 4.86 21.85 -1.36
C ASN A 62 6.38 21.77 -1.69
N MET A 63 6.73 21.85 -2.98
CA MET A 63 8.09 21.69 -3.48
C MET A 63 8.60 22.97 -4.18
N LEU A 64 7.78 24.04 -4.26
CA LEU A 64 8.19 25.37 -4.74
C LEU A 64 8.65 26.29 -3.62
N CYS A 65 8.00 26.23 -2.45
CA CYS A 65 8.37 26.98 -1.26
C CYS A 65 8.21 26.11 0.00
N PRO A 66 9.10 26.23 1.00
CA PRO A 66 8.94 25.56 2.29
C PRO A 66 7.74 26.15 3.05
N ALA A 67 7.01 25.31 3.78
CA ALA A 67 5.96 25.78 4.67
C ALA A 67 6.58 26.34 5.97
N ILE A 68 5.94 27.30 6.63
CA ILE A 68 6.43 27.92 7.89
C ILE A 68 6.70 26.87 8.99
N SER A 69 6.00 25.73 8.93
CA SER A 69 6.17 24.62 9.86
C SER A 69 7.31 23.66 9.52
N ASP A 70 7.98 23.80 8.36
CA ASP A 70 9.05 22.89 7.97
C ASP A 70 10.33 23.16 8.77
N PRO A 71 10.96 22.12 9.35
CA PRO A 71 12.21 22.25 10.09
C PRO A 71 13.43 22.54 9.18
N PHE A 72 13.28 22.38 7.87
CA PHE A 72 14.35 22.56 6.88
C PHE A 72 14.11 23.80 6.01
N TYR A 73 14.32 24.99 6.58
CA TYR A 73 14.32 26.24 5.82
C TYR A 73 15.69 26.51 5.18
N GLY A 74 15.69 26.98 3.92
CA GLY A 74 16.89 27.47 3.25
C GLY A 74 16.94 27.18 1.75
N PRO A 75 18.00 27.62 1.05
CA PRO A 75 18.16 27.42 -0.39
C PRO A 75 18.14 25.94 -0.81
N ASN A 76 18.56 25.06 0.10
CA ASN A 76 18.65 23.61 -0.12
C ASN A 76 17.39 22.84 0.30
N TYR A 77 16.27 23.52 0.64
CA TYR A 77 15.07 22.83 1.14
C TYR A 77 14.56 21.76 0.19
N ARG A 78 14.69 21.95 -1.13
CA ARG A 78 14.27 20.98 -2.15
C ARG A 78 15.02 19.67 -2.02
N ILE A 79 16.34 19.75 -1.85
CA ILE A 79 17.19 18.57 -1.71
C ILE A 79 16.85 17.86 -0.40
N ALA A 80 16.66 18.62 0.69
CA ALA A 80 16.25 18.07 1.97
C ALA A 80 14.87 17.39 1.90
N ALA A 81 13.88 18.01 1.23
CA ALA A 81 12.55 17.46 1.05
C ALA A 81 12.56 16.18 0.19
N MET A 82 13.34 16.16 -0.89
CA MET A 82 13.52 14.95 -1.71
C MET A 82 14.15 13.82 -0.91
N PHE A 83 15.19 14.12 -0.13
CA PHE A 83 15.85 13.11 0.71
C PHE A 83 14.94 12.60 1.81
N HIS A 84 14.28 13.50 2.53
CA HIS A 84 13.29 13.18 3.56
C HIS A 84 12.18 12.29 2.98
N GLN A 85 11.57 12.68 1.85
CA GLN A 85 10.50 11.92 1.24
C GLN A 85 10.97 10.54 0.75
N SER A 86 12.15 10.47 0.14
CA SER A 86 12.72 9.21 -0.35
C SER A 86 13.05 8.23 0.78
N LEU A 87 13.34 8.74 1.98
CA LEU A 87 13.63 7.91 3.15
C LEU A 87 12.35 7.56 3.94
N CYS A 88 11.47 8.53 4.17
CA CYS A 88 10.27 8.34 4.99
C CYS A 88 9.22 7.45 4.31
N VAL A 89 9.02 7.54 3.00
CA VAL A 89 8.04 6.71 2.28
C VAL A 89 8.30 5.21 2.47
N PRO A 90 9.49 4.67 2.15
CA PRO A 90 9.76 3.25 2.34
C PRO A 90 9.77 2.85 3.83
N LEU A 91 10.29 3.70 4.72
CA LEU A 91 10.29 3.42 6.16
C LEU A 91 8.86 3.28 6.70
N VAL A 92 7.99 4.25 6.44
CA VAL A 92 6.60 4.22 6.92
C VAL A 92 5.85 3.03 6.31
N SER A 93 6.06 2.74 5.02
CA SER A 93 5.43 1.61 4.34
C SER A 93 5.81 0.28 5.00
N LYS A 94 7.10 0.07 5.29
CA LYS A 94 7.56 -1.17 5.94
C LYS A 94 7.19 -1.26 7.40
N THR A 95 7.31 -0.16 8.16
CA THR A 95 6.83 -0.12 9.54
C THR A 95 5.34 -0.46 9.60
N PHE A 96 4.53 0.09 8.70
CA PHE A 96 3.11 -0.22 8.63
C PHE A 96 2.86 -1.72 8.35
N CYS A 97 3.53 -2.31 7.36
CA CYS A 97 3.37 -3.74 7.06
C CYS A 97 3.75 -4.63 8.26
N VAL A 98 4.87 -4.36 8.92
CA VAL A 98 5.34 -5.13 10.10
C VAL A 98 4.36 -5.00 11.26
N VAL A 99 3.91 -3.77 11.54
CA VAL A 99 2.96 -3.49 12.62
C VAL A 99 1.61 -4.16 12.34
N ALA A 100 1.08 -4.03 11.13
CA ALA A 100 -0.17 -4.66 10.73
C ALA A 100 -0.07 -6.20 10.81
N ASN A 101 1.04 -6.78 10.35
CA ASN A 101 1.29 -8.21 10.45
C ASN A 101 1.32 -8.67 11.91
N PHE A 102 2.04 -7.96 12.79
CA PHE A 102 2.09 -8.28 14.21
C PHE A 102 0.71 -8.25 14.89
N PHE A 103 -0.07 -7.18 14.65
CA PHE A 103 -1.39 -7.04 15.26
C PHE A 103 -2.40 -8.08 14.73
N ILE A 104 -2.38 -8.41 13.44
CA ILE A 104 -3.38 -9.31 12.85
C ILE A 104 -3.02 -10.79 13.06
N THR A 105 -1.73 -11.13 13.24
CA THR A 105 -1.28 -12.53 13.36
C THR A 105 -0.88 -12.96 14.77
N LYS A 106 -0.29 -12.07 15.58
CA LYS A 106 0.27 -12.42 16.90
C LYS A 106 -0.50 -11.83 18.07
N PHE A 107 -1.11 -10.65 17.92
CA PHE A 107 -1.78 -9.97 19.04
C PHE A 107 -3.17 -10.57 19.33
N PRO A 108 -3.42 -11.18 20.50
CA PRO A 108 -4.62 -11.95 20.78
C PRO A 108 -5.97 -11.24 20.55
N PRO A 109 -6.17 -9.96 20.94
CA PRO A 109 -7.47 -9.31 20.78
C PRO A 109 -7.77 -8.85 19.35
N THR A 110 -6.78 -8.79 18.46
CA THR A 110 -6.94 -8.42 17.04
C THR A 110 -6.55 -9.54 16.09
N LYS A 111 -6.24 -10.74 16.62
CA LYS A 111 -5.87 -11.90 15.81
C LYS A 111 -7.06 -12.33 14.97
N VAL A 112 -6.91 -12.28 13.66
CA VAL A 112 -7.93 -12.76 12.71
C VAL A 112 -7.36 -13.83 11.78
N LYS A 113 -6.04 -13.84 11.54
CA LYS A 113 -5.38 -14.74 10.59
C LYS A 113 -4.07 -15.27 11.15
N ASP A 114 -3.60 -16.41 10.64
CA ASP A 114 -2.30 -16.97 11.03
C ASP A 114 -1.13 -16.41 10.20
N ASN A 115 -1.38 -16.00 8.97
CA ASN A 115 -0.41 -15.34 8.09
C ASN A 115 -1.09 -14.30 7.20
N LEU A 116 -0.33 -13.26 6.83
CA LEU A 116 -0.79 -12.11 6.04
C LEU A 116 -0.18 -12.07 4.62
N GLU A 117 0.81 -12.92 4.34
CA GLU A 117 1.46 -13.14 3.06
C GLU A 117 0.71 -14.27 2.33
N THR A 118 -0.46 -13.95 1.77
CA THR A 118 -1.11 -14.87 0.84
C THR A 118 -0.67 -14.50 -0.57
N ASP A 119 0.03 -15.41 -1.24
CA ASP A 119 0.25 -15.28 -2.67
C ASP A 119 -1.11 -15.44 -3.37
N VAL A 120 -1.63 -14.33 -3.89
CA VAL A 120 -2.91 -14.27 -4.59
C VAL A 120 -2.90 -15.24 -5.79
N THR A 121 -1.72 -15.52 -6.35
CA THR A 121 -1.55 -16.49 -7.44
C THR A 121 -1.89 -17.90 -6.98
N MET A 122 -1.45 -18.29 -5.78
CA MET A 122 -1.66 -19.63 -5.25
C MET A 122 -3.12 -19.83 -4.82
N SER A 123 -3.72 -18.83 -4.17
CA SER A 123 -5.15 -18.85 -3.84
C SER A 123 -6.04 -18.92 -5.09
N ALA A 124 -5.70 -18.19 -6.16
CA ALA A 124 -6.45 -18.23 -7.41
C ALA A 124 -6.26 -19.54 -8.18
N TYR A 125 -5.11 -20.20 -8.04
CA TYR A 125 -4.84 -21.51 -8.62
C TYR A 125 -5.63 -22.61 -7.91
N ASP A 126 -5.57 -22.66 -6.57
CA ASP A 126 -6.33 -23.64 -5.77
C ASP A 126 -7.83 -23.54 -6.06
N GLN A 127 -8.35 -22.32 -6.18
CA GLN A 127 -9.75 -22.09 -6.52
C GLN A 127 -10.11 -22.61 -7.91
N ARG A 128 -9.20 -22.51 -8.89
CA ARG A 128 -9.41 -23.09 -10.23
C ARG A 128 -9.37 -24.61 -10.20
N ILE A 129 -8.41 -25.21 -9.49
CA ILE A 129 -8.31 -26.67 -9.36
C ILE A 129 -9.58 -27.25 -8.74
N MET A 130 -10.06 -26.67 -7.63
CA MET A 130 -11.31 -27.10 -6.99
C MET A 130 -12.52 -26.97 -7.93
N SER A 131 -12.57 -25.94 -8.77
CA SER A 131 -13.65 -25.78 -9.75
C SER A 131 -13.59 -26.82 -10.88
N GLN A 132 -12.38 -27.22 -11.31
CA GLN A 132 -12.19 -28.26 -12.33
C GLN A 132 -12.55 -29.65 -11.80
N GLU A 133 -12.13 -29.98 -10.58
CA GLU A 133 -12.48 -31.25 -9.92
C GLU A 133 -13.99 -31.37 -9.64
N ALA A 134 -14.66 -30.26 -9.30
CA ALA A 134 -16.11 -30.25 -9.14
C ALA A 134 -16.84 -30.52 -10.46
N SER A 135 -16.35 -29.94 -11.57
CA SER A 135 -16.95 -30.15 -12.89
C SER A 135 -16.76 -31.59 -13.37
N SER A 136 -15.60 -32.22 -13.14
CA SER A 136 -15.37 -33.60 -13.57
C SER A 136 -16.25 -34.60 -12.82
N LYS A 137 -16.44 -34.42 -11.51
CA LYS A 137 -17.30 -35.29 -10.69
C LYS A 137 -18.78 -35.19 -11.08
N GLN A 138 -19.19 -34.04 -11.61
CA GLN A 138 -20.56 -33.81 -12.06
C GLN A 138 -20.82 -34.47 -13.42
N ASP A 139 -19.85 -34.45 -14.33
CA ASP A 139 -19.91 -35.20 -15.59
C ASP A 139 -19.91 -36.73 -15.35
N ASP A 140 -19.07 -37.22 -14.43
CA ASP A 140 -19.05 -38.65 -14.07
C ASP A 140 -20.37 -39.12 -13.43
N SER A 141 -21.02 -38.26 -12.65
CA SER A 141 -22.32 -38.57 -12.04
C SER A 141 -23.47 -38.55 -13.04
N SER A 142 -23.41 -37.68 -14.06
CA SER A 142 -24.43 -37.63 -15.13
C SER A 142 -24.31 -38.78 -16.13
N ASN A 143 -23.14 -39.42 -16.24
CA ASN A 143 -22.89 -40.51 -17.18
C ASN A 143 -23.19 -41.91 -16.59
N ASN A 144 -23.47 -41.97 -15.28
CA ASN A 144 -23.77 -43.20 -14.52
C ASN A 144 -25.26 -43.36 -14.18
N GLN A 145 -26.13 -42.57 -14.82
CA GLN A 145 -27.59 -42.55 -14.64
C GLN A 145 -28.29 -42.87 -15.97
#